data_AF-A0A5P5ZQG7-F1
#
_entry.id   AF-A0A5P5ZQG7-F1
#
_cell.length_a   1.000
_cell.length_b   1.000
_cell.length_c   1.000
_cell.angle_alpha   90.00
_cell.angle_beta   90.00
_cell.angle_gamma   90.00
#
_symmetry.space_group_name_H-M   'P 1'
#
loop_
_entity.id
_entity.type
_entity.pdbx_description
1 polymer ?
#
loop_
_entity_poly.entity_id
_entity_poly.type
_entity_poly.pdbx_seq_one_letter_code
_entity_poly.pdbx_strand_id
1 'polypeptide(L)'
;MMFEIKYTIKKFPVLESWFFADYEFKTVSKRELKKYVEDGWEIENKEYKIISDLKMFWNTYDRDKKTDIILVFVGAFLGYLLSKI
;
A
#
# COMPACT_ATOMS: atom_id res chain seq x y z
N MET A 1 3.95 -15.33 0.02
CA MET A 1 3.07 -14.35 -0.66
C MET A 1 1.82 -14.19 0.18
N MET A 2 1.69 -13.03 0.82
CA MET A 2 0.58 -12.74 1.73
C MET A 2 -0.29 -11.63 1.14
N PHE A 3 -1.60 -11.82 1.15
CA PHE A 3 -2.55 -10.81 0.70
C PHE A 3 -3.10 -10.08 1.91
N GLU A 4 -2.90 -8.76 1.98
CA GLU A 4 -3.57 -7.92 2.95
C GLU A 4 -4.81 -7.30 2.30
N ILE A 5 -5.98 -7.57 2.88
CA ILE A 5 -7.24 -7.01 2.41
C ILE A 5 -7.48 -5.72 3.18
N LYS A 6 -7.57 -4.60 2.46
CA LYS A 6 -7.97 -3.30 3.00
C LYS A 6 -9.31 -2.87 2.40
N TYR A 7 -10.05 -2.07 3.15
CA TYR A 7 -11.37 -1.58 2.76
C TYR A 7 -11.35 -0.07 2.81
N THR A 8 -11.72 0.56 1.71
CA THR A 8 -11.98 1.99 1.67
C THR A 8 -13.42 2.21 2.09
N ILE A 9 -13.58 2.96 3.19
CA ILE A 9 -14.86 3.31 3.79
C ILE A 9 -15.09 4.82 3.63
N LYS A 10 -16.35 5.20 3.49
CA LYS A 10 -16.81 6.58 3.40
C LYS A 10 -17.78 6.89 4.53
N LYS A 11 -17.71 8.08 5.12
CA LYS A 11 -18.73 8.59 6.04
C LYS A 11 -19.57 9.64 5.35
N PHE A 12 -20.89 9.56 5.48
CA PHE A 12 -21.75 10.66 5.06
C PHE A 12 -21.52 11.87 5.96
N PRO A 13 -21.34 13.08 5.38
CA PRO A 13 -21.21 14.28 6.18
C PRO A 13 -22.50 14.56 6.94
N VAL A 14 -22.34 15.01 8.19
CA VAL A 14 -23.45 15.61 8.95
C VAL A 14 -23.75 16.94 8.30
N LEU A 15 -24.97 17.11 7.78
CA LEU A 15 -25.44 18.29 7.06
C LEU A 15 -25.45 19.52 7.98
N GLU A 16 -24.30 20.17 8.17
CA GLU A 16 -24.23 21.45 8.90
C GLU A 16 -24.18 22.67 7.98
N SER A 17 -23.96 22.54 6.66
CA SER A 17 -24.03 23.67 5.73
C SER A 17 -24.27 23.23 4.28
N TRP A 18 -25.27 23.84 3.63
CA TRP A 18 -25.83 23.52 2.31
C TRP A 18 -24.88 23.51 1.09
N PHE A 19 -23.57 23.72 1.23
CA PHE A 19 -22.67 23.92 0.07
C PHE A 19 -21.48 22.97 -0.04
N PHE A 20 -21.05 22.28 1.02
CA PHE A 20 -19.90 21.37 0.98
C PHE A 20 -20.16 20.12 1.81
N ALA A 21 -20.74 19.11 1.17
CA ALA A 21 -20.78 17.76 1.70
C ALA A 21 -19.38 17.14 1.54
N ASP A 22 -18.47 17.42 2.48
CA ASP A 22 -17.15 16.78 2.50
C ASP A 22 -17.30 15.34 2.97
N TYR A 23 -17.21 14.41 2.02
CA TYR A 23 -17.14 12.99 2.32
C TYR A 23 -15.80 12.66 2.97
N GLU A 24 -15.83 12.04 4.14
CA GLU A 24 -14.61 11.55 4.80
C GLU A 24 -14.31 10.13 4.32
N PHE A 25 -13.14 9.92 3.71
CA PHE A 25 -12.67 8.61 3.24
C PHE A 25 -11.54 8.07 4.12
N LYS A 26 -11.59 6.77 4.45
CA LYS A 26 -10.53 6.07 5.18
C LYS A 26 -10.28 4.68 4.63
N THR A 27 -9.02 4.25 4.62
CA THR A 27 -8.64 2.86 4.28
C THR A 27 -8.32 2.08 5.54
N VAL A 28 -9.12 1.08 5.86
CA VAL A 28 -9.07 0.32 7.13
C VAL A 28 -8.87 -1.18 6.90
N SER A 29 -8.39 -1.89 7.92
CA SER A 29 -8.29 -3.35 7.89
C SER A 29 -9.64 -4.02 8.16
N LYS A 30 -9.80 -5.31 7.83
CA LYS A 30 -11.04 -6.07 8.10
C LYS A 30 -11.45 -6.04 9.58
N ARG A 31 -10.48 -5.99 10.50
CA ARG A 31 -10.74 -5.98 11.95
C ARG A 31 -11.35 -4.65 12.40
N GLU A 32 -10.83 -3.55 11.89
CA GLU A 32 -11.30 -2.20 12.20
C GLU A 32 -12.61 -1.87 11.48
N LEU A 33 -12.83 -2.46 10.30
CA LEU A 33 -14.03 -2.26 9.50
C LEU A 33 -15.32 -2.45 10.30
N LYS A 34 -15.38 -3.48 11.16
CA LYS A 34 -16.58 -3.78 11.95
C LYS A 34 -17.00 -2.57 12.81
N LYS A 35 -16.03 -1.92 13.47
CA LYS A 35 -16.28 -0.73 14.29
C LYS A 35 -16.82 0.42 13.45
N TYR A 36 -16.22 0.67 12.29
CA TYR A 36 -16.63 1.78 11.43
C TYR A 36 -18.01 1.58 10.80
N VAL A 37 -18.37 0.35 10.44
CA VAL A 37 -19.71 0.04 9.93
C VAL A 37 -20.78 0.25 11.01
N GLU A 38 -20.49 -0.11 12.27
CA GLU A 38 -21.37 0.18 13.41
C GLU A 38 -21.51 1.69 13.66
N ASP A 39 -20.45 2.47 13.40
CA ASP A 39 -20.44 3.94 13.47
C ASP A 39 -21.08 4.65 12.24
N GLY A 40 -21.78 3.90 11.37
CA GLY A 40 -22.50 4.44 10.21
C GLY A 40 -21.65 4.75 8.98
N TRP A 41 -20.45 4.17 8.88
CA TRP A 41 -19.62 4.26 7.67
C TRP A 41 -20.05 3.21 6.63
N GLU A 42 -20.00 3.58 5.35
CA GLU A 42 -20.26 2.67 4.24
C GLU A 42 -18.98 2.18 3.58
N ILE A 43 -19.01 0.93 3.09
CA ILE A 43 -17.91 0.36 2.30
C ILE A 43 -18.06 0.84 0.87
N GLU A 44 -17.03 1.49 0.34
CA GLU A 44 -16.99 1.92 -1.05
C GLU A 44 -16.18 0.94 -1.91
N ASN A 45 -14.99 0.55 -1.44
CA ASN A 45 -14.08 -0.28 -2.22
C ASN A 45 -13.32 -1.30 -1.36
N LYS A 46 -12.95 -2.42 -1.97
CA LYS A 46 -12.14 -3.48 -1.38
C LYS A 46 -10.82 -3.57 -2.15
N GLU A 47 -9.75 -3.15 -1.50
CA GLU A 47 -8.39 -3.16 -2.07
C GLU A 47 -7.62 -4.41 -1.64
N TYR A 48 -6.95 -5.03 -2.60
CA TYR A 48 -6.06 -6.16 -2.35
C TYR A 48 -4.62 -5.67 -2.44
N LYS A 49 -3.96 -5.54 -1.29
CA LYS A 49 -2.55 -5.17 -1.22
C LYS A 49 -1.71 -6.44 -1.19
N ILE A 50 -0.95 -6.67 -2.26
CA ILE A 50 0.01 -7.77 -2.31
C ILE A 50 1.19 -7.38 -1.40
N ILE A 51 1.27 -8.02 -0.24
CA ILE A 51 2.45 -7.95 0.62
C ILE A 51 3.34 -9.12 0.21
N SER A 52 4.31 -8.82 -0.63
CA SER A 52 5.37 -9.78 -0.95
C SER A 52 6.38 -9.80 0.19
N ASP A 53 6.76 -11.00 0.63
CA ASP A 53 7.82 -11.21 1.62
C ASP A 53 9.12 -10.53 1.18
N LEU A 54 9.39 -10.47 -0.13
CA LEU A 54 10.49 -9.72 -0.73
C LEU A 54 10.46 -8.23 -0.38
N LYS A 55 9.28 -7.61 -0.31
CA LYS A 55 9.14 -6.19 0.02
C LYS A 55 9.43 -5.94 1.50
N MET A 56 9.00 -6.86 2.36
CA MET A 56 9.33 -6.82 3.79
C MET A 56 10.84 -7.01 4.00
N PHE A 57 11.43 -8.05 3.39
CA PHE A 57 12.87 -8.28 3.44
C PHE A 57 13.65 -7.08 2.88
N TRP A 58 13.23 -6.54 1.73
CA TRP A 58 13.81 -5.32 1.16
C TRP A 58 13.79 -4.16 2.15
N ASN A 59 12.66 -3.91 2.80
CA ASN A 59 12.54 -2.84 3.80
C ASN A 59 13.39 -3.06 5.06
N THR A 60 13.79 -4.30 5.35
CA THR A 60 14.63 -4.64 6.51
C THR A 60 16.10 -4.29 6.27
N TYR A 61 16.53 -4.11 5.02
CA TYR A 61 17.91 -3.72 4.71
C TYR A 61 18.13 -2.21 4.90
N ASP A 62 19.25 -1.86 5.52
CA ASP A 62 19.77 -0.50 5.56
C ASP A 62 20.08 0.05 4.16
N ARG A 63 20.14 1.38 4.06
CA ARG A 63 20.34 2.08 2.79
C ARG A 63 21.63 1.64 2.08
N ASP A 64 22.69 1.41 2.84
CA ASP A 64 23.99 1.01 2.30
C ASP A 64 23.90 -0.39 1.68
N LYS A 65 23.30 -1.35 2.39
CA LYS A 65 23.07 -2.71 1.86
C LYS A 65 22.20 -2.73 0.60
N LYS A 66 21.18 -1.86 0.54
CA LYS A 66 20.36 -1.72 -0.67
C LYS A 66 21.18 -1.21 -1.85
N THR A 67 22.07 -0.26 -1.59
CA THR A 67 22.95 0.34 -2.61
C THR A 67 23.94 -0.68 -3.14
N ASP A 68 24.56 -1.47 -2.27
CA ASP A 68 25.47 -2.55 -2.66
C ASP A 68 24.78 -3.59 -3.55
N ILE A 69 23.58 -4.04 -3.16
CA ILE A 69 22.80 -4.99 -3.96
C ILE A 69 22.54 -4.42 -5.36
N ILE A 70 22.09 -3.16 -5.45
CA ILE A 70 21.84 -2.50 -6.74
C ILE A 70 23.12 -2.43 -7.59
N LEU A 71 24.26 -2.06 -6.99
CA LEU A 71 25.55 -1.97 -7.66
C LEU A 71 25.98 -3.31 -8.26
N VAL A 72 25.81 -4.41 -7.53
CA VAL A 72 26.10 -5.76 -8.02
C VAL A 72 25.22 -6.10 -9.23
N PHE A 73 23.92 -5.84 -9.16
CA PHE A 73 23.00 -6.09 -10.28
C PHE A 73 23.34 -5.25 -11.51
N VAL A 74 23.61 -3.95 -11.33
CA VAL A 74 23.97 -3.05 -12.44
C VAL A 74 25.30 -3.46 -13.06
N GLY A 75 26.31 -3.79 -12.25
CA GLY A 75 27.61 -4.24 -12.74
C GLY A 75 27.53 -5.55 -13.53
N ALA A 76 26.79 -6.54 -13.02
CA ALA A 76 26.56 -7.80 -13.72
C ALA A 76 25.79 -7.60 -15.04
N PHE A 77 24.78 -6.73 -15.05
CA PHE A 77 24.01 -6.41 -16.25
C PHE A 77 24.86 -5.72 -17.33
N LEU A 78 25.67 -4.74 -16.94
CA LEU A 78 26.61 -4.07 -17.85
C LEU A 78 27.67 -5.05 -18.39
N GLY A 79 28.20 -5.93 -17.54
CA GLY A 79 29.13 -6.98 -17.97
C GLY A 79 28.51 -7.93 -18.99
N TYR A 80 27.25 -8.33 -18.78
CA TYR A 80 26.53 -9.15 -19.75
C TYR A 80 26.33 -8.42 -21.10
N LEU A 81 25.94 -7.14 -21.07
CA LEU A 81 25.77 -6.36 -22.29
C LEU A 81 27.08 -6.20 -23.07
N LEU A 82 28.19 -5.94 -22.38
CA LEU A 82 29.52 -5.86 -22.99
C LEU A 82 29.99 -7.21 -23.55
N SER A 83 29.58 -8.34 -22.95
CA SER A 83 29.89 -9.68 -23.48
C SER A 83 29.11 -10.05 -24.75
N LYS A 84 28.10 -9.26 -25.11
CA LYS A 84 27.22 -9.47 -26.27
C LYS A 84 27.55 -8.56 -27.46
N ILE A 85 28.45 -7.59 -27.27
CA ILE A 85 29.03 -6.73 -28.31
C ILE A 85 30.31 -7.40 -28.81
#